data_AF-A0A086J5M2-F1
#
_entry.id   AF-A0A086J5M2-F1
#
_cell.length_a   1.000
_cell.length_b   1.000
_cell.length_c   1.000
_cell.angle_alpha   90.00
_cell.angle_beta   90.00
_cell.angle_gamma   90.00
#
_symmetry.space_group_name_H-M   'P 1'
#
loop_
_entity.id
_entity.type
_entity.pdbx_description
1 polymer ?
#
loop_
_entity_poly.entity_id
_entity_poly.type
_entity_poly.pdbx_seq_one_letter_code
_entity_poly.pdbx_strand_id
1 'polypeptide(L)'
;MDIRLQLQIKRDPKSFTSLYKNEVEKLKGMIKISKLDPQAKNKELASLLTFLPHISKHFSEDISTEIFNFALDYYTLLNKAISQAVITAISTLKKTKQLGPEIFYKQAIPLIESMDKRTKTTFLQFLIAEIIRDVEYKEIIQNILKNTVKSGVEMHSKRAAYIYMHLISRNTWTDEKSTEIVFKIIEFAPETVIKFILRYLLDRVQLVITEEEVDMPSRKTDLKIKRETKADKKRNERKEKLILKKLAEKKEKELEKLPNIVILINRIKNAPEITAKLFKLVKKSTYSSEVKLLLVQVISRMIAYCKITVKGFMSYMMRFLFPHENELPTVFATISQAIHENTLEKEVEAVCDLIVENFCSDFRDDEVIAYGINSLRMIIRRFPKAVAYASIGRVITGYKKMNKRKAQTAASALKKMVREINERGNNLDDEITELESDYATDEEIATNGNDTPKEDISPNSNNNDYFSTQSENEGYSSETEPESNGFENETDDDSNGFVTEEMIGKIRRKATREEKIAKAKAEKREKKEREHTGTNKEKQKTTNYTVRKTKRMIIPKKKSKKK
;
A
#
# COMPACT_ATOMS: atom_id res chain seq x y z
N MET A 1 -35.35 -30.08 0.42
CA MET A 1 -35.09 -31.52 0.62
C MET A 1 -34.44 -31.74 1.97
N ASP A 2 -34.80 -32.85 2.62
CA ASP A 2 -34.57 -33.12 4.04
C ASP A 2 -33.13 -33.55 4.37
N ILE A 3 -32.53 -32.91 5.38
CA ILE A 3 -31.23 -33.31 5.96
C ILE A 3 -31.27 -34.75 6.47
N ARG A 4 -32.45 -35.21 6.92
CA ARG A 4 -32.68 -36.61 7.33
C ARG A 4 -32.45 -37.60 6.20
N LEU A 5 -32.91 -37.28 4.99
CA LEU A 5 -32.72 -38.15 3.82
C LEU A 5 -31.24 -38.20 3.43
N GLN A 6 -30.52 -37.08 3.52
CA GLN A 6 -29.06 -37.06 3.30
C GLN A 6 -28.33 -37.99 4.26
N LEU A 7 -28.72 -38.00 5.55
CA LEU A 7 -28.10 -38.86 6.56
C LEU A 7 -28.44 -40.34 6.33
N GLN A 8 -29.65 -40.66 5.91
CA GLN A 8 -30.06 -42.03 5.58
C GLN A 8 -29.28 -42.57 4.38
N ILE A 9 -29.15 -41.79 3.30
CA ILE A 9 -28.41 -42.23 2.11
C ILE A 9 -26.91 -42.37 2.41
N LYS A 10 -26.35 -41.52 3.28
CA LYS A 10 -24.96 -41.69 3.74
C LYS A 10 -24.74 -42.94 4.59
N ARG A 11 -25.76 -43.44 5.29
CA ARG A 11 -25.69 -44.66 6.11
C ARG A 11 -25.80 -45.92 5.27
N ASP A 12 -26.65 -45.92 4.25
CA ASP A 12 -26.81 -47.07 3.35
C ASP A 12 -26.96 -46.62 1.89
N PRO A 13 -25.86 -46.33 1.17
CA PRO A 13 -25.93 -45.80 -0.19
C PRO A 13 -26.52 -46.79 -1.20
N LYS A 14 -26.32 -48.10 -1.00
CA LYS A 14 -26.67 -49.13 -2.01
C LYS A 14 -28.17 -49.17 -2.28
N SER A 15 -28.97 -49.07 -1.21
CA SER A 15 -30.43 -49.10 -1.26
C SER A 15 -31.07 -47.92 -2.00
N PHE A 16 -30.34 -46.79 -2.13
CA PHE A 16 -30.84 -45.57 -2.77
C PHE A 16 -30.28 -45.31 -4.17
N THR A 17 -29.62 -46.31 -4.79
CA THR A 17 -29.00 -46.15 -6.11
C THR A 17 -30.00 -45.78 -7.20
N SER A 18 -31.14 -46.46 -7.28
CA SER A 18 -32.20 -46.19 -8.27
C SER A 18 -32.82 -44.80 -8.07
N LEU A 19 -33.07 -44.40 -6.82
CA LEU A 19 -33.57 -43.07 -6.48
C LEU A 19 -32.59 -41.97 -6.89
N TYR A 20 -31.29 -42.19 -6.65
CA TYR A 20 -30.27 -41.22 -7.06
C TYR A 20 -30.26 -41.03 -8.58
N LYS A 21 -30.27 -42.11 -9.38
CA LYS A 21 -30.31 -42.01 -10.84
C LYS A 21 -31.51 -41.19 -11.34
N ASN A 22 -32.69 -41.46 -10.80
CA ASN A 22 -33.90 -40.71 -11.16
C ASN A 22 -33.77 -39.22 -10.83
N GLU A 23 -33.19 -38.88 -9.68
CA GLU A 23 -32.96 -37.48 -9.29
C GLU A 23 -31.86 -36.81 -10.14
N VAL A 24 -30.84 -37.56 -10.59
CA VAL A 24 -29.84 -37.07 -11.55
C VAL A 24 -30.50 -36.79 -12.90
N GLU A 25 -31.31 -37.69 -13.44
CA GLU A 25 -32.04 -37.46 -14.69
C GLU A 25 -32.99 -36.26 -14.59
N LYS A 26 -33.69 -36.12 -13.45
CA LYS A 26 -34.51 -34.96 -13.14
C LYS A 26 -33.68 -33.67 -13.14
N LEU A 27 -32.51 -33.69 -12.50
CA LEU A 27 -31.56 -32.55 -12.52
C LEU A 27 -31.16 -32.20 -13.96
N LYS A 28 -30.75 -33.18 -14.77
CA LYS A 28 -30.34 -32.96 -16.17
C LYS A 28 -31.48 -32.37 -17.01
N GLY A 29 -32.70 -32.88 -16.85
CA GLY A 29 -33.90 -32.33 -17.49
C GLY A 29 -34.15 -30.89 -17.07
N MET A 30 -34.09 -30.59 -15.77
CA MET A 30 -34.29 -29.23 -15.25
C MET A 30 -33.18 -28.26 -15.65
N ILE A 31 -31.92 -28.71 -15.75
CA ILE A 31 -30.82 -27.91 -16.27
C ILE A 31 -31.09 -27.55 -17.74
N LYS A 32 -31.51 -28.51 -18.57
CA LYS A 32 -31.86 -28.24 -19.98
C LYS A 32 -32.99 -27.21 -20.10
N ILE A 33 -34.04 -27.33 -19.28
CA ILE A 33 -35.13 -26.34 -19.23
C ILE A 33 -34.60 -24.98 -18.78
N SER A 34 -33.75 -24.94 -17.76
CA SER A 34 -33.15 -23.70 -17.27
C SER A 34 -32.18 -23.07 -18.26
N LYS A 35 -31.64 -23.81 -19.24
CA LYS A 35 -30.87 -23.24 -20.35
C LYS A 35 -31.78 -22.52 -21.35
N LEU A 36 -33.02 -22.97 -21.51
CA LEU A 36 -34.01 -22.33 -22.40
C LEU A 36 -34.62 -21.08 -21.76
N ASP A 37 -34.90 -21.11 -20.46
CA ASP A 37 -35.34 -19.93 -19.68
C ASP A 37 -34.52 -19.75 -18.39
N PRO A 38 -33.35 -19.07 -18.48
CA PRO A 38 -32.44 -18.88 -17.35
C PRO A 38 -32.98 -18.01 -16.20
N GLN A 39 -33.98 -17.16 -16.48
CA GLN A 39 -34.54 -16.23 -15.50
C GLN A 39 -35.70 -16.85 -14.68
N ALA A 40 -36.25 -17.97 -15.15
CA ALA A 40 -37.31 -18.70 -14.47
C ALA A 40 -36.91 -19.08 -13.03
N LYS A 41 -37.82 -18.82 -12.09
CA LYS A 41 -37.64 -19.24 -10.70
C LYS A 41 -37.96 -20.72 -10.57
N ASN A 42 -36.94 -21.56 -10.50
CA ASN A 42 -37.11 -22.98 -10.25
C ASN A 42 -36.56 -23.37 -8.85
N LYS A 43 -37.46 -23.43 -7.86
CA LYS A 43 -37.10 -23.80 -6.48
C LYS A 43 -36.67 -25.27 -6.37
N GLU A 44 -37.24 -26.15 -7.19
CA GLU A 44 -36.87 -27.56 -7.20
C GLU A 44 -35.44 -27.75 -7.69
N LEU A 45 -35.08 -27.12 -8.83
CA LEU A 45 -33.73 -27.14 -9.36
C LEU A 45 -32.71 -26.62 -8.33
N ALA A 46 -33.00 -25.49 -7.67
CA ALA A 46 -32.14 -24.95 -6.64
C ALA A 46 -31.94 -25.95 -5.47
N SER A 47 -32.99 -26.66 -5.07
CA SER A 47 -32.92 -27.67 -4.02
C SER A 47 -32.14 -28.93 -4.44
N LEU A 48 -32.27 -29.37 -5.69
CA LEU A 48 -31.52 -30.50 -6.24
C LEU A 48 -30.03 -30.17 -6.36
N LEU A 49 -29.70 -28.96 -6.83
CA LEU A 49 -28.33 -28.45 -6.90
C LEU A 49 -27.67 -28.36 -5.52
N THR A 50 -28.40 -28.11 -4.44
CA THR A 50 -27.83 -28.16 -3.09
C THR A 50 -27.75 -29.57 -2.53
N PHE A 51 -28.72 -30.43 -2.82
CA PHE A 51 -28.83 -31.76 -2.23
C PHE A 51 -27.89 -32.79 -2.87
N LEU A 52 -27.91 -32.93 -4.20
CA LEU A 52 -27.20 -34.00 -4.91
C LEU A 52 -25.67 -33.98 -4.71
N PRO A 53 -24.98 -32.82 -4.72
CA PRO A 53 -23.55 -32.76 -4.43
C PRO A 53 -23.14 -33.40 -3.11
N HIS A 54 -23.98 -33.34 -2.06
CA HIS A 54 -23.64 -33.92 -0.75
C HIS A 54 -23.61 -35.44 -0.72
N ILE A 55 -24.23 -36.09 -1.71
CA ILE A 55 -24.47 -37.54 -1.74
C ILE A 55 -23.74 -38.20 -2.91
N SER A 56 -23.50 -37.44 -3.97
CA SER A 56 -22.89 -37.91 -5.22
C SER A 56 -21.58 -38.69 -5.06
N LYS A 57 -20.83 -38.52 -3.96
CA LYS A 57 -19.59 -39.26 -3.68
C LYS A 57 -19.81 -40.78 -3.60
N HIS A 58 -21.00 -41.22 -3.20
CA HIS A 58 -21.30 -42.64 -2.98
C HIS A 58 -21.83 -43.36 -4.23
N PHE A 59 -21.96 -42.65 -5.35
CA PHE A 59 -22.56 -43.16 -6.58
C PHE A 59 -21.61 -43.00 -7.77
N SER A 60 -21.81 -43.82 -8.80
CA SER A 60 -20.95 -43.86 -10.00
C SER A 60 -21.22 -42.74 -11.01
N GLU A 61 -22.41 -42.12 -10.98
CA GLU A 61 -22.77 -41.07 -11.93
C GLU A 61 -22.17 -39.73 -11.53
N ASP A 62 -21.31 -39.20 -12.39
CA ASP A 62 -20.70 -37.90 -12.22
C ASP A 62 -21.67 -36.78 -12.60
N ILE A 63 -21.95 -35.91 -11.63
CA ILE A 63 -22.75 -34.69 -11.79
C ILE A 63 -21.82 -33.46 -11.91
N SER A 64 -20.56 -33.60 -11.54
CA SER A 64 -19.68 -32.46 -11.27
C SER A 64 -19.35 -31.65 -12.53
N THR A 65 -19.03 -32.34 -13.62
CA THR A 65 -18.74 -31.74 -14.93
C THR A 65 -19.94 -30.98 -15.49
N GLU A 66 -21.14 -31.56 -15.41
CA GLU A 66 -22.37 -30.94 -15.91
C GLU A 66 -22.76 -29.67 -15.14
N ILE A 67 -22.72 -29.71 -13.80
CA ILE A 67 -23.00 -28.53 -12.97
C ILE A 67 -21.97 -27.42 -13.24
N PHE A 68 -20.70 -27.78 -13.40
CA PHE A 68 -19.65 -26.78 -13.58
C PHE A 68 -19.72 -26.11 -14.95
N ASN A 69 -19.98 -26.88 -16.02
CA ASN A 69 -20.23 -26.32 -17.35
C ASN A 69 -21.49 -25.44 -17.37
N PHE A 70 -22.56 -25.86 -16.69
CA PHE A 70 -23.76 -25.03 -16.56
C PHE A 70 -23.47 -23.68 -15.88
N ALA A 71 -22.60 -23.66 -14.88
CA ALA A 71 -22.15 -22.43 -14.24
C ALA A 71 -21.36 -21.55 -15.20
N LEU A 72 -20.37 -22.11 -15.90
CA LEU A 72 -19.52 -21.32 -16.80
C LEU A 72 -20.30 -20.63 -17.93
N ASP A 73 -21.29 -21.32 -18.49
CA ASP A 73 -22.04 -20.82 -19.65
C ASP A 73 -23.18 -19.86 -19.27
N TYR A 74 -23.88 -20.10 -18.14
CA TYR A 74 -25.15 -19.42 -17.84
C TYR A 74 -25.15 -18.58 -16.57
N TYR A 75 -24.09 -18.57 -15.74
CA TYR A 75 -24.12 -17.95 -14.41
C TYR A 75 -24.70 -16.52 -14.37
N THR A 76 -24.30 -15.67 -15.33
CA THR A 76 -24.76 -14.26 -15.41
C THR A 76 -26.23 -14.13 -15.78
N LEU A 77 -26.80 -15.12 -16.43
CA LEU A 77 -28.19 -15.18 -16.88
C LEU A 77 -29.11 -15.84 -15.86
N LEU A 78 -28.57 -16.55 -14.88
CA LEU A 78 -29.35 -17.31 -13.91
C LEU A 78 -30.04 -16.41 -12.88
N ASN A 79 -31.22 -16.87 -12.45
CA ASN A 79 -31.86 -16.33 -11.25
C ASN A 79 -30.93 -16.42 -10.03
N LYS A 80 -30.91 -15.39 -9.17
CA LYS A 80 -30.08 -15.32 -7.95
C LYS A 80 -30.16 -16.55 -7.05
N ALA A 81 -31.33 -17.17 -6.91
CA ALA A 81 -31.48 -18.37 -6.08
C ALA A 81 -30.76 -19.59 -6.70
N ILE A 82 -30.84 -19.73 -8.02
CA ILE A 82 -30.19 -20.82 -8.76
C ILE A 82 -28.69 -20.58 -8.83
N SER A 83 -28.24 -19.35 -9.10
CA SER A 83 -26.81 -19.02 -9.12
C SER A 83 -26.14 -19.30 -7.77
N GLN A 84 -26.78 -18.94 -6.65
CA GLN A 84 -26.29 -19.30 -5.32
C GLN A 84 -26.25 -20.82 -5.11
N ALA A 85 -27.30 -21.55 -5.52
CA ALA A 85 -27.32 -23.01 -5.41
C ALA A 85 -26.20 -23.67 -6.23
N VAL A 86 -25.91 -23.19 -7.44
CA VAL A 86 -24.82 -23.65 -8.30
C VAL A 86 -23.45 -23.45 -7.64
N ILE A 87 -23.18 -22.26 -7.07
CA ILE A 87 -21.90 -22.03 -6.36
C ILE A 87 -21.76 -22.92 -5.13
N THR A 88 -22.86 -23.09 -4.38
CA THR A 88 -22.88 -23.98 -3.22
C THR A 88 -22.62 -25.43 -3.63
N ALA A 89 -23.17 -25.85 -4.77
CA ALA A 89 -22.94 -27.15 -5.37
C ALA A 89 -21.46 -27.35 -5.72
N ILE A 90 -20.85 -26.42 -6.46
CA ILE A 90 -19.44 -26.47 -6.86
C ILE A 90 -18.52 -26.50 -5.63
N SER A 91 -18.77 -25.64 -4.64
CA SER A 91 -17.99 -25.65 -3.40
C SER A 91 -18.10 -26.97 -2.65
N THR A 92 -19.27 -27.61 -2.67
CA THR A 92 -19.49 -28.92 -2.04
C THR A 92 -18.76 -30.02 -2.80
N LEU A 93 -18.91 -30.08 -4.13
CA LEU A 93 -18.25 -31.04 -5.02
C LEU A 93 -16.71 -30.98 -4.91
N LYS A 94 -16.17 -29.77 -4.70
CA LYS A 94 -14.73 -29.61 -4.44
C LYS A 94 -14.34 -30.15 -3.06
N LYS A 95 -15.09 -29.81 -1.99
CA LYS A 95 -14.84 -30.34 -0.63
C LYS A 95 -14.92 -31.86 -0.54
N THR A 96 -15.81 -32.49 -1.33
CA THR A 96 -15.96 -33.95 -1.40
C THR A 96 -14.91 -34.64 -2.28
N LYS A 97 -13.98 -33.87 -2.89
CA LYS A 97 -12.93 -34.33 -3.83
C LYS A 97 -13.46 -34.97 -5.12
N GLN A 98 -14.62 -34.56 -5.59
CA GLN A 98 -15.22 -35.07 -6.84
C GLN A 98 -14.78 -34.26 -8.06
N LEU A 99 -14.49 -32.97 -7.87
CA LEU A 99 -13.87 -32.13 -8.88
C LEU A 99 -12.35 -32.28 -8.84
N GLY A 100 -11.78 -32.73 -9.97
CA GLY A 100 -10.34 -32.75 -10.17
C GLY A 100 -9.74 -31.34 -9.99
N PRO A 101 -8.60 -31.21 -9.29
CA PRO A 101 -8.01 -29.90 -8.97
C PRO A 101 -7.65 -29.10 -10.21
N GLU A 102 -7.10 -29.74 -11.25
CA GLU A 102 -6.71 -29.07 -12.48
C GLU A 102 -7.88 -28.35 -13.17
N ILE A 103 -8.99 -29.06 -13.37
CA ILE A 103 -10.20 -28.52 -14.01
C ILE A 103 -10.81 -27.42 -13.13
N PHE A 104 -10.91 -27.68 -11.83
CA PHE A 104 -11.49 -26.73 -10.87
C PHE A 104 -10.72 -25.40 -10.87
N TYR A 105 -9.41 -25.42 -10.64
CA TYR A 105 -8.62 -24.18 -10.52
C TYR A 105 -8.54 -23.41 -11.84
N LYS A 106 -8.51 -24.11 -12.98
CA LYS A 106 -8.49 -23.49 -14.31
C LYS A 106 -9.80 -22.72 -14.61
N GLN A 107 -10.94 -23.28 -14.23
CA GLN A 107 -12.26 -22.72 -14.53
C GLN A 107 -12.83 -21.83 -13.41
N ALA A 108 -12.35 -21.96 -12.18
CA ALA A 108 -12.79 -21.15 -11.04
C ALA A 108 -12.46 -19.65 -11.22
N ILE A 109 -11.33 -19.30 -11.83
CA ILE A 109 -10.92 -17.90 -12.00
C ILE A 109 -11.84 -17.16 -12.99
N PRO A 110 -12.14 -17.70 -14.20
CA PRO A 110 -13.16 -17.13 -15.06
C PRO A 110 -14.52 -17.01 -14.38
N LEU A 111 -14.95 -18.05 -13.65
CA LEU A 111 -16.23 -18.06 -12.97
C LEU A 111 -16.33 -16.94 -11.91
N ILE A 112 -15.27 -16.70 -11.14
CA ILE A 112 -15.21 -15.62 -10.12
C ILE A 112 -15.57 -14.26 -10.72
N GLU A 113 -15.07 -13.94 -11.92
CA GLU A 113 -15.29 -12.63 -12.52
C GLU A 113 -16.73 -12.41 -13.00
N SER A 114 -17.47 -13.48 -13.25
CA SER A 114 -18.91 -13.43 -13.55
C SER A 114 -19.82 -13.21 -12.32
N MET A 115 -19.27 -13.32 -11.10
CA MET A 115 -20.03 -13.28 -9.85
C MET A 115 -20.41 -11.88 -9.38
N ASP A 116 -21.54 -11.78 -8.66
CA ASP A 116 -21.84 -10.58 -7.90
C ASP A 116 -20.82 -10.39 -6.76
N LYS A 117 -20.64 -9.14 -6.36
CA LYS A 117 -19.58 -8.73 -5.44
C LYS A 117 -19.48 -9.56 -4.16
N ARG A 118 -20.62 -9.87 -3.53
CA ARG A 118 -20.65 -10.63 -2.29
C ARG A 118 -20.23 -12.08 -2.52
N THR A 119 -20.84 -12.75 -3.50
CA THR A 119 -20.51 -14.14 -3.83
C THR A 119 -19.07 -14.27 -4.29
N LYS A 120 -18.56 -13.28 -5.04
CA LYS A 120 -17.16 -13.18 -5.45
C LYS A 120 -16.21 -13.21 -4.26
N THR A 121 -16.45 -12.40 -3.24
CA THR A 121 -15.62 -12.36 -2.03
C THR A 121 -15.66 -13.69 -1.28
N THR A 122 -16.86 -14.23 -1.05
CA THR A 122 -17.03 -15.52 -0.34
C THR A 122 -16.38 -16.68 -1.11
N PHE A 123 -16.56 -16.74 -2.43
CA PHE A 123 -15.98 -17.80 -3.25
C PHE A 123 -14.46 -17.65 -3.39
N LEU A 124 -13.92 -16.43 -3.41
CA LEU A 124 -12.48 -16.20 -3.37
C LEU A 124 -11.86 -16.67 -2.04
N GLN A 125 -12.50 -16.40 -0.91
CA GLN A 125 -12.07 -16.90 0.40
C GLN A 125 -12.07 -18.43 0.42
N PHE A 126 -13.15 -19.03 -0.11
CA PHE A 126 -13.25 -20.48 -0.28
C PHE A 126 -12.12 -21.04 -1.16
N LEU A 127 -11.88 -20.44 -2.33
CA LEU A 127 -10.84 -20.84 -3.28
C LEU A 127 -9.46 -20.84 -2.62
N ILE A 128 -9.12 -19.75 -1.91
CA ILE A 128 -7.85 -19.64 -1.21
C ILE A 128 -7.74 -20.69 -0.09
N ALA A 129 -8.80 -20.94 0.66
CA ALA A 129 -8.81 -21.97 1.69
C ALA A 129 -8.70 -23.40 1.13
N GLU A 130 -9.17 -23.66 -0.10
CA GLU A 130 -8.94 -24.94 -0.80
C GLU A 130 -7.50 -25.03 -1.31
N ILE A 131 -6.94 -23.97 -1.91
CA ILE A 131 -5.53 -23.97 -2.37
C ILE A 131 -4.56 -24.26 -1.21
N ILE A 132 -4.83 -23.70 -0.03
CA ILE A 132 -4.02 -23.93 1.18
C ILE A 132 -4.11 -25.41 1.63
N ARG A 133 -5.26 -26.07 1.43
CA ARG A 133 -5.44 -27.49 1.77
C ARG A 133 -4.86 -28.44 0.73
N ASP A 134 -4.91 -28.08 -0.55
CA ASP A 134 -4.42 -28.88 -1.68
C ASP A 134 -2.90 -28.74 -1.87
N VAL A 135 -2.11 -29.03 -0.83
CA VAL A 135 -0.65 -28.90 -0.85
C VAL A 135 -0.01 -29.78 -1.94
N GLU A 136 -0.56 -30.97 -2.18
CA GLU A 136 -0.11 -31.93 -3.21
C GLU A 136 -0.15 -31.35 -4.64
N TYR A 137 -1.08 -30.43 -4.91
CA TYR A 137 -1.31 -29.86 -6.24
C TYR A 137 -0.68 -28.48 -6.41
N LYS A 138 0.21 -28.07 -5.49
CA LYS A 138 0.84 -26.75 -5.48
C LYS A 138 1.45 -26.36 -6.82
N GLU A 139 2.28 -27.22 -7.42
CA GLU A 139 2.96 -26.91 -8.70
C GLU A 139 1.97 -26.76 -9.86
N ILE A 140 0.92 -27.60 -9.88
CA ILE A 140 -0.14 -27.54 -10.89
C ILE A 140 -0.91 -26.22 -10.74
N ILE A 141 -1.28 -25.85 -9.51
CA ILE A 141 -1.99 -24.58 -9.22
C ILE A 141 -1.12 -23.37 -9.61
N GLN A 142 0.17 -23.39 -9.29
CA GLN A 142 1.10 -22.33 -9.66
C GLN A 142 1.21 -22.17 -11.18
N ASN A 143 1.31 -23.27 -11.92
CA ASN A 143 1.33 -23.26 -13.37
C ASN A 143 0.00 -22.74 -13.96
N ILE A 144 -1.14 -23.14 -13.40
CA ILE A 144 -2.46 -22.63 -13.82
C ILE A 144 -2.56 -21.12 -13.60
N LEU A 145 -2.18 -20.62 -12.41
CA LEU A 145 -2.20 -19.18 -12.12
C LEU A 145 -1.27 -18.42 -13.06
N LYS A 146 -0.05 -18.91 -13.28
CA LYS A 146 0.91 -18.32 -14.22
C LYS A 146 0.37 -18.27 -15.64
N ASN A 147 -0.22 -19.36 -16.13
CA ASN A 147 -0.82 -19.44 -17.46
C ASN A 147 -2.04 -18.51 -17.60
N THR A 148 -2.82 -18.34 -16.52
CA THR A 148 -3.94 -17.41 -16.47
C THR A 148 -3.49 -15.95 -16.50
N VAL A 149 -2.32 -15.63 -15.95
CA VAL A 149 -1.72 -14.30 -16.12
C VAL A 149 -1.20 -14.11 -17.56
N LYS A 150 -0.57 -15.14 -18.13
CA LYS A 150 -0.07 -15.11 -19.52
C LYS A 150 -1.16 -14.98 -20.58
N SER A 151 -2.39 -15.41 -20.31
CA SER A 151 -3.49 -15.31 -21.28
C SER A 151 -3.88 -13.87 -21.60
N GLY A 152 -3.46 -12.90 -20.79
CA GLY A 152 -3.63 -11.46 -21.06
C GLY A 152 -5.03 -10.92 -20.80
N VAL A 153 -5.99 -11.75 -20.37
CA VAL A 153 -7.34 -11.30 -20.01
C VAL A 153 -7.27 -10.53 -18.69
N GLU A 154 -7.32 -9.21 -18.76
CA GLU A 154 -6.99 -8.29 -17.65
C GLU A 154 -7.62 -8.68 -16.30
N MET A 155 -8.94 -8.94 -16.29
CA MET A 155 -9.67 -9.28 -15.06
C MET A 155 -9.22 -10.62 -14.47
N HIS A 156 -9.03 -11.65 -15.32
CA HIS A 156 -8.56 -12.97 -14.88
C HIS A 156 -7.11 -12.91 -14.43
N SER A 157 -6.25 -12.20 -15.17
CA SER A 157 -4.83 -12.03 -14.84
C SER A 157 -4.66 -11.28 -13.52
N LYS A 158 -5.43 -10.22 -13.29
CA LYS A 158 -5.44 -9.51 -12.00
C LYS A 158 -5.89 -10.40 -10.85
N ARG A 159 -6.94 -11.21 -11.04
CA ARG A 159 -7.43 -12.14 -10.03
C ARG A 159 -6.41 -13.25 -9.72
N ALA A 160 -5.81 -13.83 -10.75
CA ALA A 160 -4.78 -14.85 -10.60
C ALA A 160 -3.55 -14.31 -9.85
N ALA A 161 -3.09 -13.11 -10.22
CA ALA A 161 -2.01 -12.43 -9.50
C ALA A 161 -2.40 -12.10 -8.05
N TYR A 162 -3.62 -11.63 -7.79
CA TYR A 162 -4.11 -11.38 -6.43
C TYR A 162 -4.05 -12.64 -5.56
N ILE A 163 -4.56 -13.78 -6.08
CA ILE A 163 -4.53 -15.06 -5.37
C ILE A 163 -3.09 -15.48 -5.08
N TYR A 164 -2.22 -15.39 -6.09
CA TYR A 164 -0.80 -15.75 -5.97
C TYR A 164 -0.10 -14.92 -4.89
N MET A 165 -0.26 -13.59 -4.92
CA MET A 165 0.33 -12.68 -3.95
C MET A 165 -0.23 -12.88 -2.55
N HIS A 166 -1.52 -13.16 -2.41
CA HIS A 166 -2.15 -13.39 -1.11
C HIS A 166 -1.65 -14.68 -0.43
N LEU A 167 -1.31 -15.72 -1.20
CA LEU A 167 -0.72 -16.96 -0.67
C LEU A 167 0.72 -16.76 -0.21
N ILE A 168 1.48 -15.92 -0.91
CA ILE A 168 2.84 -15.57 -0.52
C ILE A 168 2.86 -14.68 0.73
N SER A 169 1.96 -13.70 0.81
CA SER A 169 1.86 -12.77 1.93
C SER A 169 1.41 -13.45 3.22
N ARG A 170 0.65 -14.56 3.14
CA ARG A 170 0.26 -15.38 4.29
C ARG A 170 1.27 -16.44 4.67
N ASN A 171 2.49 -16.40 4.12
CA ASN A 171 3.56 -17.38 4.38
C ASN A 171 3.12 -18.83 4.12
N THR A 172 2.18 -19.05 3.20
CA THR A 172 1.73 -20.40 2.83
C THR A 172 2.61 -20.97 1.72
N TRP A 173 3.06 -20.12 0.81
CA TRP A 173 4.10 -20.44 -0.17
C TRP A 173 5.38 -19.69 0.19
N THR A 174 6.25 -20.35 0.97
CA THR A 174 7.52 -19.80 1.45
C THR A 174 8.71 -20.15 0.57
N ASP A 175 8.55 -21.08 -0.37
CA ASP A 175 9.65 -21.58 -1.20
C ASP A 175 10.28 -20.46 -2.04
N GLU A 176 11.59 -20.58 -2.24
CA GLU A 176 12.38 -19.71 -3.11
C GLU A 176 11.81 -19.65 -4.54
N LYS A 177 11.52 -20.83 -5.15
CA LYS A 177 10.93 -20.92 -6.49
C LYS A 177 9.58 -20.20 -6.58
N SER A 178 8.76 -20.28 -5.54
CA SER A 178 7.44 -19.64 -5.50
C SER A 178 7.56 -18.12 -5.46
N THR A 179 8.56 -17.62 -4.72
CA THR A 179 8.82 -16.18 -4.61
C THR A 179 9.43 -15.63 -5.89
N GLU A 180 10.34 -16.36 -6.54
CA GLU A 180 10.93 -15.97 -7.83
C GLU A 180 9.85 -15.81 -8.92
N ILE A 181 8.81 -16.65 -8.90
CA ILE A 181 7.69 -16.56 -9.85
C ILE A 181 6.97 -15.20 -9.75
N VAL A 182 6.89 -14.56 -8.58
CA VAL A 182 6.31 -13.20 -8.46
C VAL A 182 7.03 -12.22 -9.37
N PHE A 183 8.36 -12.25 -9.35
CA PHE A 183 9.18 -11.37 -10.18
C PHE A 183 9.12 -11.78 -11.66
N LYS A 184 9.05 -13.09 -11.95
CA LYS A 184 8.82 -13.56 -13.33
C LYS A 184 7.47 -13.10 -13.89
N ILE A 185 6.42 -13.03 -13.07
CA ILE A 185 5.10 -12.53 -13.49
C ILE A 185 5.20 -11.08 -13.99
N ILE A 186 6.04 -10.24 -13.38
CA ILE A 186 6.25 -8.85 -13.80
C ILE A 186 6.80 -8.74 -15.23
N GLU A 187 7.52 -9.75 -15.72
CA GLU A 187 8.12 -9.74 -17.06
C GLU A 187 7.11 -9.89 -18.19
N PHE A 188 5.97 -10.57 -17.96
CA PHE A 188 5.01 -10.91 -19.01
C PHE A 188 3.56 -10.50 -18.71
N ALA A 189 3.26 -10.02 -17.51
CA ALA A 189 1.90 -9.66 -17.14
C ALA A 189 1.42 -8.35 -17.81
N PRO A 190 0.11 -8.15 -17.96
CA PRO A 190 -0.45 -6.87 -18.38
C PRO A 190 -0.07 -5.73 -17.43
N GLU A 191 0.02 -4.50 -17.94
CA GLU A 191 0.50 -3.34 -17.18
C GLU A 191 -0.31 -3.08 -15.89
N THR A 192 -1.62 -3.30 -15.91
CA THR A 192 -2.46 -3.12 -14.72
C THR A 192 -2.20 -4.14 -13.62
N VAL A 193 -1.79 -5.36 -13.99
CA VAL A 193 -1.36 -6.41 -13.06
C VAL A 193 0.02 -6.09 -12.51
N ILE A 194 0.96 -5.65 -13.36
CA ILE A 194 2.29 -5.19 -12.94
C ILE A 194 2.15 -4.07 -11.90
N LYS A 195 1.36 -3.04 -12.21
CA LYS A 195 1.08 -1.92 -11.31
C LYS A 195 0.53 -2.39 -9.95
N PHE A 196 -0.38 -3.36 -9.95
CA PHE A 196 -0.91 -3.95 -8.72
C PHE A 196 0.18 -4.65 -7.90
N ILE A 197 1.01 -5.49 -8.52
CA ILE A 197 2.11 -6.21 -7.85
C ILE A 197 3.12 -5.22 -7.28
N LEU A 198 3.55 -4.22 -8.06
CA LEU A 198 4.52 -3.22 -7.59
C LEU A 198 3.99 -2.39 -6.44
N ARG A 199 2.71 -1.99 -6.48
CA ARG A 199 2.09 -1.27 -5.36
C ARG A 199 2.02 -2.14 -4.10
N TYR A 200 1.83 -3.45 -4.22
CA TYR A 200 1.92 -4.36 -3.09
C TYR A 200 3.36 -4.46 -2.55
N LEU A 201 4.37 -4.60 -3.42
CA LEU A 201 5.79 -4.65 -3.02
C LEU A 201 6.26 -3.35 -2.34
N LEU A 202 5.65 -2.22 -2.71
CA LEU A 202 5.90 -0.91 -2.10
C LEU A 202 5.03 -0.63 -0.86
N ASP A 203 4.28 -1.61 -0.38
CA ASP A 203 3.39 -1.52 0.79
C ASP A 203 2.23 -0.52 0.64
N ARG A 204 1.91 -0.14 -0.60
CA ARG A 204 0.81 0.78 -0.93
C ARG A 204 -0.55 0.09 -1.05
N VAL A 205 -0.56 -1.24 -1.09
CA VAL A 205 -1.77 -2.06 -1.22
C VAL A 205 -1.69 -3.21 -0.22
N GLN A 206 -2.74 -3.38 0.57
CA GLN A 206 -2.89 -4.53 1.45
C GLN A 206 -3.80 -5.59 0.82
N LEU A 207 -3.42 -6.85 0.97
CA LEU A 207 -4.18 -7.99 0.46
C LEU A 207 -5.20 -8.45 1.50
N VAL A 208 -6.24 -7.64 1.72
CA VAL A 208 -7.34 -8.00 2.60
C VAL A 208 -8.53 -8.46 1.77
N ILE A 209 -9.07 -9.64 2.07
CA ILE A 209 -10.30 -10.14 1.47
C ILE A 209 -11.46 -9.71 2.38
N THR A 210 -11.81 -8.43 2.39
CA THR A 210 -12.99 -7.92 3.12
C THR A 210 -14.24 -7.93 2.23
N GLU A 211 -15.41 -8.04 2.86
CA GLU A 211 -16.71 -7.75 2.22
C GLU A 211 -16.88 -6.25 1.88
N GLU A 212 -15.91 -5.41 2.30
CA GLU A 212 -16.00 -3.94 2.38
C GLU A 212 -15.51 -3.20 1.13
N GLU A 213 -15.32 -3.87 -0.01
CA GLU A 213 -15.25 -3.10 -1.26
C GLU A 213 -16.63 -2.53 -1.64
N VAL A 214 -17.73 -2.74 -0.89
CA VAL A 214 -18.99 -2.00 -1.06
C VAL A 214 -18.66 -0.52 -0.98
N ASP A 215 -18.60 0.09 -2.17
CA ASP A 215 -18.72 1.50 -2.50
C ASP A 215 -19.00 2.32 -1.25
N MET A 216 -18.03 3.14 -0.85
CA MET A 216 -18.27 4.21 0.13
C MET A 216 -19.46 4.98 -0.44
N PRO A 217 -20.69 4.81 0.09
CA PRO A 217 -21.79 5.55 -0.45
C PRO A 217 -21.43 6.96 0.01
N SER A 218 -21.12 7.83 -0.96
CA SER A 218 -21.32 9.26 -0.77
C SER A 218 -22.66 9.37 -0.06
N ARG A 219 -22.63 9.73 1.22
CA ARG A 219 -23.79 9.69 2.11
C ARG A 219 -24.70 10.86 1.74
N LYS A 220 -25.28 10.80 0.54
CA LYS A 220 -26.47 11.54 0.15
C LYS A 220 -27.65 10.64 0.49
N THR A 221 -27.90 10.49 1.78
CA THR A 221 -29.18 9.96 2.28
C THR A 221 -29.84 11.10 3.02
N ASP A 222 -30.91 11.59 2.42
CA ASP A 222 -31.92 12.52 2.94
C ASP A 222 -31.89 12.73 4.46
N LEU A 223 -31.43 13.92 4.86
CA LEU A 223 -31.49 14.41 6.22
C LEU A 223 -32.96 14.60 6.64
N LYS A 224 -33.62 13.54 7.10
CA LYS A 224 -34.68 13.69 8.09
C LYS A 224 -34.01 14.02 9.40
N ILE A 225 -33.99 15.33 9.72
CA ILE A 225 -33.51 15.90 10.97
C ILE A 225 -34.27 15.25 12.14
N LYS A 226 -33.71 14.18 12.71
CA LYS A 226 -34.04 13.76 14.08
C LYS A 226 -33.07 14.49 14.99
N ARG A 227 -33.58 15.21 15.97
CA ARG A 227 -32.78 15.86 17.02
C ARG A 227 -31.99 14.76 17.75
N GLU A 228 -30.68 14.74 17.57
CA GLU A 228 -29.78 13.86 18.32
C GLU A 228 -29.85 14.24 19.80
N THR A 229 -29.99 13.23 20.67
CA THR A 229 -29.92 13.45 22.12
C THR A 229 -28.44 13.58 22.55
N LYS A 230 -28.17 14.26 23.68
CA LYS A 230 -26.79 14.35 24.23
C LYS A 230 -26.15 12.97 24.48
N ALA A 231 -26.96 11.93 24.70
CA ALA A 231 -26.51 10.56 24.88
C ALA A 231 -26.04 9.90 23.56
N ASP A 232 -26.72 10.17 22.44
CA ASP A 232 -26.34 9.65 21.11
C ASP A 232 -25.03 10.27 20.62
N LYS A 233 -24.82 11.57 20.88
CA LYS A 233 -23.57 12.28 20.57
C LYS A 233 -22.38 11.67 21.32
N LYS A 234 -22.52 11.46 22.63
CA LYS A 234 -21.50 10.83 23.48
C LYS A 234 -21.23 9.36 23.11
N ARG A 235 -22.23 8.64 22.59
CA ARG A 235 -22.08 7.26 22.09
C ARG A 235 -21.35 7.21 20.74
N ASN A 236 -21.63 8.14 19.83
CA ASN A 236 -20.93 8.24 18.55
C ASN A 236 -19.47 8.67 18.73
N GLU A 237 -19.20 9.65 19.58
CA GLU A 237 -17.83 10.07 19.93
C GLU A 237 -17.01 8.92 20.55
N ARG A 238 -17.62 8.10 21.41
CA ARG A 238 -16.95 6.90 21.97
C ARG A 238 -16.64 5.86 20.90
N LYS A 239 -17.56 5.63 19.96
CA LYS A 239 -17.33 4.69 18.84
C LYS A 239 -16.23 5.20 17.91
N GLU A 240 -16.22 6.49 17.62
CA GLU A 240 -15.22 7.14 16.77
C GLU A 240 -13.83 7.07 17.41
N LYS A 241 -13.71 7.38 18.71
CA LYS A 241 -12.45 7.22 19.46
C LYS A 241 -11.97 5.77 19.49
N LEU A 242 -12.87 4.80 19.58
CA LEU A 242 -12.52 3.38 19.61
C LEU A 242 -12.12 2.85 18.22
N ILE A 243 -12.70 3.40 17.15
CA ILE A 243 -12.27 3.16 15.76
C ILE A 243 -10.89 3.78 15.53
N LEU A 244 -10.68 5.03 15.95
CA LEU A 244 -9.38 5.71 15.85
C LEU A 244 -8.29 4.97 16.63
N LYS A 245 -8.60 4.49 17.84
CA LYS A 245 -7.65 3.69 18.63
C LYS A 245 -7.32 2.36 17.95
N LYS A 246 -8.31 1.65 17.40
CA LYS A 246 -8.07 0.43 16.61
C LYS A 246 -7.30 0.70 15.31
N LEU A 247 -7.47 1.86 14.70
CA LEU A 247 -6.70 2.29 13.53
C LEU A 247 -5.25 2.62 13.92
N ALA A 248 -5.04 3.28 15.07
CA ALA A 248 -3.71 3.55 15.61
C ALA A 248 -2.97 2.24 15.98
N GLU A 249 -3.62 1.32 16.70
CA GLU A 249 -3.07 -0.01 17.02
C GLU A 249 -2.78 -0.85 15.77
N LYS A 250 -3.57 -0.67 14.69
CA LYS A 250 -3.28 -1.30 13.40
C LYS A 250 -2.06 -0.68 12.72
N LYS A 251 -1.94 0.65 12.74
CA LYS A 251 -0.78 1.38 12.20
C LYS A 251 0.51 1.03 12.96
N GLU A 252 0.43 0.91 14.28
CA GLU A 252 1.55 0.50 15.14
C GLU A 252 2.00 -0.93 14.81
N LYS A 253 1.05 -1.87 14.68
CA LYS A 253 1.32 -3.24 14.19
C LYS A 253 1.71 -3.33 12.72
N GLU A 254 1.53 -2.26 11.94
CA GLU A 254 2.00 -2.16 10.56
C GLU A 254 3.44 -1.64 10.52
N LEU A 255 3.83 -0.74 11.42
CA LEU A 255 5.20 -0.26 11.60
C LEU A 255 6.15 -1.36 12.10
N GLU A 256 5.64 -2.35 12.84
CA GLU A 256 6.40 -3.53 13.29
C GLU A 256 6.61 -4.59 12.18
N LYS A 257 5.85 -4.52 11.07
CA LYS A 257 5.98 -5.51 9.99
C LYS A 257 7.11 -5.14 9.06
N LEU A 258 7.96 -6.12 8.75
CA LEU A 258 8.93 -5.97 7.68
C LEU A 258 8.19 -5.62 6.37
N PRO A 259 8.73 -4.69 5.56
CA PRO A 259 8.16 -4.33 4.27
C PRO A 259 7.98 -5.56 3.37
N ASN A 260 6.90 -5.60 2.59
CA ASN A 260 6.55 -6.75 1.76
C ASN A 260 7.71 -7.16 0.85
N ILE A 261 8.40 -6.18 0.25
CA ILE A 261 9.57 -6.44 -0.60
C ILE A 261 10.72 -7.12 0.17
N VAL A 262 10.98 -6.72 1.41
CA VAL A 262 12.03 -7.31 2.26
C VAL A 262 11.70 -8.76 2.59
N ILE A 263 10.43 -9.04 2.93
CA ILE A 263 9.97 -10.41 3.19
C ILE A 263 10.21 -11.31 1.97
N LEU A 264 10.00 -10.80 0.74
CA LEU A 264 10.22 -11.59 -0.47
C LEU A 264 11.71 -11.75 -0.80
N ILE A 265 12.50 -10.69 -0.66
CA ILE A 265 13.94 -10.74 -0.91
C ILE A 265 14.61 -11.76 0.02
N ASN A 266 14.24 -11.81 1.29
CA ASN A 266 14.80 -12.77 2.26
C ASN A 266 14.57 -14.24 1.90
N ARG A 267 13.65 -14.53 0.98
CA ARG A 267 13.37 -15.90 0.49
C ARG A 267 14.12 -16.25 -0.78
N ILE A 268 14.84 -15.29 -1.37
CA ILE A 268 15.44 -15.39 -2.71
C ILE A 268 16.96 -15.33 -2.58
N LYS A 269 17.67 -16.28 -3.21
CA LYS A 269 19.14 -16.23 -3.31
C LYS A 269 19.62 -15.44 -4.52
N ASN A 270 18.87 -15.45 -5.63
CA ASN A 270 19.23 -14.77 -6.87
C ASN A 270 18.76 -13.30 -6.98
N ALA A 271 18.69 -12.58 -5.85
CA ALA A 271 18.26 -11.18 -5.81
C ALA A 271 19.05 -10.25 -6.77
N PRO A 272 20.39 -10.38 -6.95
CA PRO A 272 21.13 -9.58 -7.92
C PRO A 272 20.68 -9.79 -9.37
N GLU A 273 20.45 -11.04 -9.77
CA GLU A 273 20.03 -11.37 -11.13
C GLU A 273 18.63 -10.85 -11.42
N ILE A 274 17.70 -11.00 -10.46
CA ILE A 274 16.34 -10.48 -10.57
C ILE A 274 16.36 -8.95 -10.70
N THR A 275 17.13 -8.27 -9.85
CA THR A 275 17.26 -6.81 -9.89
C THR A 275 17.79 -6.32 -11.24
N ALA A 276 18.81 -6.99 -11.78
CA ALA A 276 19.37 -6.67 -13.09
C ALA A 276 18.37 -6.94 -14.24
N LYS A 277 17.59 -8.02 -14.17
CA LYS A 277 16.54 -8.34 -15.15
C LYS A 277 15.41 -7.31 -15.11
N LEU A 278 14.94 -6.92 -13.93
CA LEU A 278 13.94 -5.87 -13.77
C LEU A 278 14.43 -4.53 -14.33
N PHE A 279 15.70 -4.17 -14.09
CA PHE A 279 16.25 -2.94 -14.65
C PHE A 279 16.37 -2.97 -16.18
N LYS A 280 16.75 -4.13 -16.77
CA LYS A 280 16.71 -4.33 -18.22
C LYS A 280 15.28 -4.19 -18.76
N LEU A 281 14.28 -4.70 -18.03
CA LEU A 281 12.87 -4.57 -18.38
C LEU A 281 12.43 -3.09 -18.38
N VAL A 282 12.82 -2.29 -17.39
CA VAL A 282 12.54 -0.83 -17.36
C VAL A 282 13.07 -0.14 -18.62
N LYS A 283 14.29 -0.46 -19.04
CA LYS A 283 14.92 0.15 -20.23
C LYS A 283 14.27 -0.29 -21.55
N LYS A 284 13.89 -1.57 -21.67
CA LYS A 284 13.34 -2.15 -22.90
C LYS A 284 11.83 -1.91 -23.07
N SER A 285 11.10 -1.77 -21.97
CA SER A 285 9.63 -1.74 -21.99
C SER A 285 9.06 -0.41 -22.47
N THR A 286 7.88 -0.51 -23.09
CA THR A 286 7.02 0.62 -23.49
C THR A 286 6.01 1.00 -22.41
N TYR A 287 6.22 0.56 -21.16
CA TYR A 287 5.31 0.86 -20.03
C TYR A 287 5.16 2.36 -19.80
N SER A 288 4.02 2.74 -19.22
CA SER A 288 3.77 4.13 -18.81
C SER A 288 4.83 4.61 -17.81
N SER A 289 5.03 5.92 -17.76
CA SER A 289 5.97 6.56 -16.82
C SER A 289 5.67 6.21 -15.37
N GLU A 290 4.39 6.08 -14.99
CA GLU A 290 3.99 5.67 -13.63
C GLU A 290 4.50 4.26 -13.30
N VAL A 291 4.32 3.29 -14.20
CA VAL A 291 4.79 1.91 -13.98
C VAL A 291 6.31 1.83 -13.99
N LYS A 292 6.98 2.61 -14.84
CA LYS A 292 8.45 2.72 -14.83
C LYS A 292 8.96 3.28 -13.51
N LEU A 293 8.31 4.32 -12.96
CA LEU A 293 8.68 4.87 -11.66
C LEU A 293 8.49 3.84 -10.55
N LEU A 294 7.34 3.15 -10.51
CA LEU A 294 7.08 2.08 -9.54
C LEU A 294 8.11 0.94 -9.63
N LEU A 295 8.53 0.55 -10.85
CA LEU A 295 9.57 -0.47 -11.05
C LEU A 295 10.90 -0.02 -10.46
N VAL A 296 11.31 1.21 -10.76
CA VAL A 296 12.58 1.76 -10.27
C VAL A 296 12.57 1.94 -8.76
N GLN A 297 11.44 2.31 -8.16
CA GLN A 297 11.28 2.33 -6.69
C GLN A 297 11.48 0.94 -6.07
N VAL A 298 10.92 -0.11 -6.68
CA VAL A 298 11.14 -1.48 -6.18
C VAL A 298 12.62 -1.86 -6.34
N ILE A 299 13.22 -1.54 -7.48
CA ILE A 299 14.65 -1.80 -7.74
C ILE A 299 15.54 -1.06 -6.73
N SER A 300 15.25 0.21 -6.39
CA SER A 300 16.05 0.94 -5.41
C SER A 300 15.95 0.33 -4.01
N ARG A 301 14.76 -0.15 -3.61
CA ARG A 301 14.60 -0.90 -2.35
C ARG A 301 15.41 -2.19 -2.36
N MET A 302 15.44 -2.94 -3.48
CA MET A 302 16.26 -4.14 -3.63
C MET A 302 17.77 -3.84 -3.54
N ILE A 303 18.23 -2.79 -4.25
CA ILE A 303 19.63 -2.32 -4.22
C ILE A 303 20.06 -2.00 -2.79
N ALA A 304 19.24 -1.25 -2.06
CA ALA A 304 19.54 -0.79 -0.71
C ALA A 304 19.64 -1.94 0.29
N TYR A 305 18.69 -2.88 0.20
CA TYR A 305 18.59 -3.99 1.14
C TYR A 305 19.69 -5.03 0.90
N CYS A 306 19.91 -5.42 -0.36
CA CYS A 306 20.91 -6.42 -0.71
C CYS A 306 22.32 -5.85 -0.87
N LYS A 307 22.50 -4.52 -0.83
CA LYS A 307 23.79 -3.82 -1.06
C LYS A 307 24.43 -4.17 -2.42
N ILE A 308 23.61 -4.16 -3.47
CA ILE A 308 24.01 -4.57 -4.83
C ILE A 308 24.13 -3.35 -5.74
N THR A 309 25.24 -3.24 -6.48
CA THR A 309 25.43 -2.19 -7.48
C THR A 309 24.89 -2.62 -8.85
N VAL A 310 23.90 -1.90 -9.38
CA VAL A 310 23.33 -2.14 -10.72
C VAL A 310 23.90 -1.13 -11.71
N LYS A 311 24.72 -1.61 -12.65
CA LYS A 311 25.42 -0.76 -13.64
C LYS A 311 24.45 0.15 -14.43
N GLY A 312 24.69 1.45 -14.38
CA GLY A 312 23.93 2.46 -15.10
C GLY A 312 22.55 2.76 -14.53
N PHE A 313 22.23 2.30 -13.31
CA PHE A 313 21.02 2.69 -12.59
C PHE A 313 21.03 4.17 -12.25
N MET A 314 22.11 4.68 -11.65
CA MET A 314 22.25 6.10 -11.33
C MET A 314 22.17 6.98 -12.58
N SER A 315 22.87 6.60 -13.66
CA SER A 315 22.82 7.32 -14.94
C SER A 315 21.42 7.35 -15.57
N TYR A 316 20.61 6.31 -15.36
CA TYR A 316 19.22 6.32 -15.79
C TYR A 316 18.39 7.30 -14.95
N MET A 317 18.60 7.32 -13.64
CA MET A 317 17.86 8.18 -12.71
C MET A 317 18.19 9.67 -12.84
N MET A 318 19.44 10.01 -13.13
CA MET A 318 19.87 11.41 -13.34
C MET A 318 19.07 12.12 -14.45
N ARG A 319 18.51 11.39 -15.41
CA ARG A 319 17.68 11.96 -16.50
C ARG A 319 16.39 12.60 -15.99
N PHE A 320 15.95 12.28 -14.79
CA PHE A 320 14.72 12.79 -14.18
C PHE A 320 14.99 13.89 -13.14
N LEU A 321 16.24 14.31 -12.96
CA LEU A 321 16.63 15.34 -11.99
C LEU A 321 16.47 16.76 -12.55
N PHE A 322 15.26 17.11 -12.96
CA PHE A 322 14.93 18.47 -13.44
C PHE A 322 13.75 19.08 -12.68
N PRO A 323 13.73 20.41 -12.42
CA PRO A 323 12.69 21.04 -11.60
C PRO A 323 11.26 20.94 -12.13
N HIS A 324 11.09 20.69 -13.44
CA HIS A 324 9.79 20.61 -14.09
C HIS A 324 9.20 19.19 -14.05
N GLU A 325 9.97 18.19 -13.65
CA GLU A 325 9.53 16.79 -13.66
C GLU A 325 8.41 16.51 -12.67
N ASN A 326 7.51 15.60 -13.05
CA ASN A 326 6.44 15.10 -12.19
C ASN A 326 7.03 14.15 -11.15
N GLU A 327 6.44 14.10 -9.95
CA GLU A 327 6.83 13.14 -8.90
C GLU A 327 8.32 13.19 -8.52
N LEU A 328 8.92 14.39 -8.61
CA LEU A 328 10.30 14.62 -8.22
C LEU A 328 10.66 14.15 -6.78
N PRO A 329 9.76 14.24 -5.77
CA PRO A 329 10.00 13.62 -4.46
C PRO A 329 10.25 12.13 -4.54
N THR A 330 9.49 11.45 -5.38
CA THR A 330 9.66 10.04 -5.63
C THR A 330 10.99 9.73 -6.31
N VAL A 331 11.40 10.55 -7.28
CA VAL A 331 12.70 10.42 -7.95
C VAL A 331 13.85 10.56 -6.96
N PHE A 332 13.84 11.60 -6.14
CA PHE A 332 14.86 11.83 -5.11
C PHE A 332 14.89 10.72 -4.05
N ALA A 333 13.72 10.22 -3.62
CA ALA A 333 13.65 9.10 -2.68
C ALA A 333 14.28 7.86 -3.30
N THR A 334 13.98 7.61 -4.56
CA THR A 334 14.47 6.43 -5.29
C THR A 334 15.99 6.48 -5.48
N ILE A 335 16.54 7.65 -5.79
CA ILE A 335 18.00 7.86 -5.91
C ILE A 335 18.67 7.68 -4.56
N SER A 336 18.24 8.44 -3.54
CA SER A 336 18.79 8.36 -2.20
C SER A 336 18.73 6.93 -1.66
N GLN A 337 17.61 6.22 -1.86
CA GLN A 337 17.45 4.84 -1.45
C GLN A 337 18.49 3.90 -2.08
N ALA A 338 18.80 4.07 -3.36
CA ALA A 338 19.74 3.20 -4.06
C ALA A 338 21.22 3.45 -3.66
N ILE A 339 21.53 4.56 -3.00
CA ILE A 339 22.88 4.87 -2.53
C ILE A 339 23.18 4.06 -1.26
N HIS A 340 24.28 3.35 -1.30
CA HIS A 340 24.81 2.50 -0.23
C HIS A 340 26.35 2.52 -0.24
N GLU A 341 26.98 1.92 0.78
CA GLU A 341 28.44 1.95 0.98
C GLU A 341 29.27 1.48 -0.22
N ASN A 342 28.77 0.49 -1.00
CA ASN A 342 29.46 -0.05 -2.18
C ASN A 342 29.21 0.76 -3.48
N THR A 343 28.51 1.90 -3.39
CA THR A 343 28.26 2.77 -4.55
C THR A 343 29.53 3.52 -4.90
N LEU A 344 29.84 3.62 -6.20
CA LEU A 344 31.02 4.34 -6.67
C LEU A 344 30.92 5.83 -6.32
N GLU A 345 31.92 6.36 -5.63
CA GLU A 345 31.97 7.77 -5.19
C GLU A 345 31.74 8.75 -6.36
N LYS A 346 32.34 8.49 -7.52
CA LYS A 346 32.15 9.30 -8.74
C LYS A 346 30.70 9.37 -9.22
N GLU A 347 29.92 8.29 -9.04
CA GLU A 347 28.50 8.30 -9.43
C GLU A 347 27.67 9.14 -8.45
N VAL A 348 27.99 9.09 -7.15
CA VAL A 348 27.32 9.89 -6.12
C VAL A 348 27.67 11.38 -6.28
N GLU A 349 28.94 11.70 -6.53
CA GLU A 349 29.40 13.06 -6.80
C GLU A 349 28.67 13.67 -8.01
N ALA A 350 28.57 12.93 -9.12
CA ALA A 350 27.85 13.38 -10.32
C ALA A 350 26.36 13.66 -10.04
N VAL A 351 25.71 12.85 -9.18
CA VAL A 351 24.33 13.10 -8.74
C VAL A 351 24.26 14.40 -7.92
N CYS A 352 25.14 14.57 -6.95
CA CYS A 352 25.19 15.78 -6.12
C CYS A 352 25.43 17.04 -6.97
N ASP A 353 26.35 16.99 -7.91
CA ASP A 353 26.66 18.09 -8.83
C ASP A 353 25.45 18.48 -9.67
N LEU A 354 24.76 17.49 -10.25
CA LEU A 354 23.56 17.73 -11.05
C LEU A 354 22.42 18.34 -10.22
N ILE A 355 22.27 17.94 -8.96
CA ILE A 355 21.30 18.53 -8.04
C ILE A 355 21.65 19.99 -7.79
N VAL A 356 22.92 20.29 -7.48
CA VAL A 356 23.36 21.66 -7.21
C VAL A 356 23.17 22.56 -8.44
N GLU A 357 23.51 22.07 -9.63
CA GLU A 357 23.36 22.81 -10.88
C GLU A 357 21.88 23.11 -11.20
N ASN A 358 21.00 22.11 -11.13
CA ASN A 358 19.62 22.25 -11.56
C ASN A 358 18.71 22.94 -10.52
N PHE A 359 18.98 22.72 -9.22
CA PHE A 359 18.10 23.14 -8.13
C PHE A 359 18.68 24.26 -7.26
N CYS A 360 19.98 24.21 -6.96
CA CYS A 360 20.63 25.14 -6.03
C CYS A 360 21.26 26.35 -6.74
N SER A 361 20.62 26.84 -7.81
CA SER A 361 21.03 28.08 -8.49
C SER A 361 20.29 29.30 -7.91
N ASP A 362 20.99 30.43 -7.80
CA ASP A 362 20.46 31.68 -7.24
C ASP A 362 19.27 32.24 -8.03
N PHE A 363 19.08 31.83 -9.28
CA PHE A 363 17.94 32.24 -10.11
C PHE A 363 16.65 31.44 -9.87
N ARG A 364 16.70 30.37 -9.07
CA ARG A 364 15.54 29.51 -8.79
C ARG A 364 14.66 30.04 -7.66
N ASP A 365 13.41 29.60 -7.59
CA ASP A 365 12.49 29.91 -6.49
C ASP A 365 13.04 29.38 -5.14
N ASP A 366 12.78 30.11 -4.05
CA ASP A 366 13.21 29.76 -2.68
C ASP A 366 12.83 28.32 -2.28
N GLU A 367 11.65 27.87 -2.71
CA GLU A 367 11.17 26.50 -2.47
C GLU A 367 11.96 25.43 -3.23
N VAL A 368 12.31 25.69 -4.49
CA VAL A 368 13.03 24.74 -5.36
C VAL A 368 14.46 24.55 -4.85
N ILE A 369 15.08 25.62 -4.38
CA ILE A 369 16.40 25.60 -3.77
C ILE A 369 16.37 24.81 -2.47
N ALA A 370 15.47 25.15 -1.54
CA ALA A 370 15.35 24.45 -0.26
C ALA A 370 15.16 22.94 -0.46
N TYR A 371 14.40 22.60 -1.49
CA TYR A 371 14.14 21.23 -1.90
C TYR A 371 15.39 20.49 -2.42
N GLY A 372 16.20 21.13 -3.27
CA GLY A 372 17.49 20.59 -3.70
C GLY A 372 18.44 20.36 -2.52
N ILE A 373 18.54 21.34 -1.61
CA ILE A 373 19.38 21.24 -0.41
C ILE A 373 18.92 20.10 0.51
N ASN A 374 17.61 19.93 0.73
CA ASN A 374 17.08 18.82 1.52
C ASN A 374 17.33 17.47 0.86
N SER A 375 17.30 17.40 -0.48
CA SER A 375 17.63 16.18 -1.21
C SER A 375 19.11 15.80 -1.02
N LEU A 376 20.03 16.77 -1.03
CA LEU A 376 21.44 16.54 -0.71
C LEU A 376 21.63 16.02 0.72
N ARG A 377 20.89 16.56 1.70
CA ARG A 377 20.91 16.05 3.09
C ARG A 377 20.53 14.57 3.18
N MET A 378 19.56 14.12 2.39
CA MET A 378 19.16 12.70 2.36
C MET A 378 20.26 11.81 1.77
N ILE A 379 20.96 12.29 0.74
CA ILE A 379 22.10 11.58 0.16
C ILE A 379 23.24 11.49 1.20
N ILE A 380 23.59 12.60 1.84
CA ILE A 380 24.67 12.65 2.85
C ILE A 380 24.37 11.75 4.04
N ARG A 381 23.11 11.67 4.48
CA ARG A 381 22.70 10.77 5.57
C ARG A 381 23.01 9.29 5.28
N ARG A 382 22.97 8.88 4.02
CA ARG A 382 23.29 7.50 3.58
C ARG A 382 24.73 7.33 3.15
N PHE A 383 25.36 8.38 2.65
CA PHE A 383 26.73 8.37 2.16
C PHE A 383 27.51 9.54 2.78
N PRO A 384 27.95 9.41 4.04
CA PRO A 384 28.60 10.51 4.78
C PRO A 384 29.84 11.08 4.08
N LYS A 385 30.56 10.25 3.31
CA LYS A 385 31.71 10.67 2.51
C LYS A 385 31.40 11.78 1.50
N ALA A 386 30.13 11.94 1.10
CA ALA A 386 29.72 13.00 0.20
C ALA A 386 30.00 14.42 0.74
N VAL A 387 30.15 14.58 2.06
CA VAL A 387 30.48 15.88 2.69
C VAL A 387 31.73 16.53 2.09
N ALA A 388 32.70 15.75 1.63
CA ALA A 388 33.93 16.24 1.03
C ALA A 388 33.76 16.82 -0.39
N TYR A 389 32.61 16.63 -1.03
CA TYR A 389 32.39 17.05 -2.42
C TYR A 389 32.33 18.58 -2.56
N ALA A 390 33.00 19.09 -3.58
CA ALA A 390 33.12 20.53 -3.83
C ALA A 390 31.75 21.22 -4.05
N SER A 391 30.78 20.52 -4.67
CA SER A 391 29.41 21.01 -4.83
C SER A 391 28.69 21.23 -3.50
N ILE A 392 28.89 20.36 -2.51
CA ILE A 392 28.30 20.52 -1.18
C ILE A 392 28.94 21.70 -0.44
N GLY A 393 30.26 21.86 -0.55
CA GLY A 393 30.98 23.03 -0.01
C GLY A 393 30.46 24.38 -0.57
N ARG A 394 30.16 24.43 -1.87
CA ARG A 394 29.54 25.62 -2.51
C ARG A 394 28.16 25.94 -1.92
N VAL A 395 27.33 24.94 -1.67
CA VAL A 395 25.98 25.14 -1.06
C VAL A 395 26.10 25.63 0.39
N ILE A 396 27.04 25.12 1.18
CA ILE A 396 27.21 25.54 2.58
C ILE A 396 27.66 27.01 2.68
N THR A 397 28.44 27.48 1.72
CA THR A 397 29.01 28.83 1.72
C THR A 397 28.10 29.87 1.06
N GLY A 398 27.44 29.52 -0.04
CA GLY A 398 26.69 30.48 -0.87
C GLY A 398 25.42 31.04 -0.24
N TYR A 399 24.76 30.30 0.63
CA TYR A 399 23.39 30.63 1.07
C TYR A 399 23.28 31.54 2.30
N LYS A 400 24.39 31.99 2.90
CA LYS A 400 24.37 32.77 4.15
C LYS A 400 23.69 34.15 4.02
N LYS A 401 23.87 34.85 2.89
CA LYS A 401 23.44 36.26 2.72
C LYS A 401 22.28 36.46 1.74
N MET A 402 21.54 35.40 1.40
CA MET A 402 20.47 35.49 0.41
C MET A 402 19.11 35.86 1.01
N ASN A 403 18.31 36.67 0.30
CA ASN A 403 16.94 37.04 0.68
C ASN A 403 15.92 35.89 0.50
N LYS A 404 16.33 34.65 0.78
CA LYS A 404 15.59 33.41 0.54
C LYS A 404 15.55 32.58 1.83
N ARG A 405 14.51 32.81 2.63
CA ARG A 405 14.42 32.29 4.00
C ARG A 405 14.36 30.75 4.03
N LYS A 406 13.64 30.10 3.11
CA LYS A 406 13.53 28.62 3.12
C LYS A 406 14.86 27.98 2.75
N ALA A 407 15.54 28.52 1.75
CA ALA A 407 16.88 28.11 1.34
C ALA A 407 17.91 28.32 2.46
N GLN A 408 17.87 29.47 3.15
CA GLN A 408 18.73 29.74 4.31
C GLN A 408 18.52 28.73 5.43
N THR A 409 17.26 28.41 5.77
CA THR A 409 16.94 27.39 6.78
C THR A 409 17.47 26.02 6.37
N ALA A 410 17.24 25.60 5.11
CA ALA A 410 17.73 24.32 4.61
C ALA A 410 19.26 24.24 4.59
N ALA A 411 19.94 25.30 4.16
CA ALA A 411 21.41 25.40 4.16
C ALA A 411 21.99 25.36 5.57
N SER A 412 21.33 26.02 6.53
CA SER A 412 21.72 25.98 7.94
C SER A 412 21.59 24.57 8.52
N ALA A 413 20.51 23.86 8.18
CA ALA A 413 20.30 22.48 8.59
C ALA A 413 21.34 21.52 7.95
N LEU A 414 21.68 21.72 6.67
CA LEU A 414 22.77 20.98 6.01
C LEU A 414 24.11 21.23 6.70
N LYS A 415 24.44 22.49 7.00
CA LYS A 415 25.68 22.85 7.70
C LYS A 415 25.78 22.21 9.09
N LYS A 416 24.66 22.14 9.82
CA LYS A 416 24.60 21.45 11.12
C LYS A 416 24.90 19.96 10.96
N MET A 417 24.24 19.28 10.02
CA MET A 417 24.47 17.86 9.72
C MET A 417 25.93 17.56 9.33
N VAL A 418 26.55 18.43 8.54
CA VAL A 418 27.96 18.30 8.15
C VAL A 418 28.90 18.41 9.36
N ARG A 419 28.63 19.32 10.30
CA ARG A 419 29.38 19.41 11.55
C ARG A 419 29.24 18.15 12.38
N GLU A 420 28.01 17.67 12.56
CA GLU A 420 27.72 16.43 13.31
C GLU A 420 28.44 15.21 12.71
N ILE A 421 28.54 15.12 11.38
CA ILE A 421 29.28 14.04 10.70
C ILE A 421 30.79 14.19 10.87
N ASN A 422 31.33 15.40 10.74
CA ASN A 422 32.76 15.65 10.92
C ASN A 422 33.21 15.43 12.37
N GLU A 423 32.40 15.83 13.35
CA GLU A 423 32.65 15.56 14.77
C GLU A 423 32.68 14.06 15.07
N ARG A 424 31.78 13.27 14.47
CA ARG A 424 31.81 11.81 14.58
C ARG A 424 33.02 11.19 13.88
N GLY A 425 33.44 11.73 12.74
CA GLY A 425 34.64 11.27 12.02
C GLY A 425 35.92 11.53 12.81
N ASN A 426 36.06 12.73 13.38
CA ASN A 426 37.23 13.09 14.17
C ASN A 426 37.34 12.24 15.46
N ASN A 427 36.23 11.92 16.12
CA ASN A 427 36.24 11.04 17.30
C ASN A 427 36.66 9.59 16.96
N LEU A 428 36.43 9.13 15.72
CA LEU A 428 36.91 7.82 15.24
C LEU A 428 38.41 7.85 14.93
N ASP A 429 38.94 8.99 14.45
CA ASP A 429 40.37 9.17 14.22
C ASP A 429 41.14 9.27 15.56
N ASP A 430 40.56 9.88 16.60
CA ASP A 430 41.15 9.90 17.96
C ASP A 430 41.17 8.50 18.61
N GLU A 431 40.13 7.67 18.39
CA GLU A 431 40.07 6.28 18.87
C GLU A 431 41.04 5.34 18.12
N ILE A 432 41.38 5.64 16.86
CA ILE A 432 42.40 4.92 16.08
C ILE A 432 43.81 5.35 16.51
N THR A 433 43.99 6.62 16.90
CA THR A 433 45.29 7.13 17.37
C THR A 433 45.66 6.61 18.77
N GLU A 434 44.67 6.31 19.63
CA GLU A 434 44.90 5.65 20.93
C GLU A 434 45.15 4.13 20.81
N LEU A 435 44.79 3.49 19.70
CA LEU A 435 45.08 2.07 19.45
C LEU A 435 46.43 1.82 18.74
N GLU A 436 47.03 2.86 18.14
CA GLU A 436 48.38 2.79 17.53
C GLU A 436 49.51 3.18 18.50
N SER A 437 49.20 3.71 19.71
CA SER A 437 50.20 4.00 20.75
C SER A 437 50.54 2.84 21.69
N ASP A 438 49.84 1.70 21.61
CA ASP A 438 50.04 0.54 22.51
C ASP A 438 51.02 -0.53 21.96
N TYR A 439 51.69 -0.28 20.84
CA TYR A 439 52.66 -1.23 20.24
C TYR A 439 54.01 -0.59 19.83
N ALA A 440 54.56 0.29 20.66
CA ALA A 440 55.95 0.71 20.51
C ALA A 440 56.63 0.91 21.88
N THR A 441 56.94 -0.20 22.54
CA THR A 441 57.99 -0.25 23.58
C THR A 441 59.22 -0.96 23.03
N ASP A 442 60.36 -0.30 23.27
CA ASP A 442 61.73 -0.81 23.35
C ASP A 442 62.58 -0.87 22.07
N GLU A 443 63.42 0.17 21.90
CA GLU A 443 64.87 -0.02 21.76
C GLU A 443 65.64 1.24 22.20
N GLU A 444 66.51 1.09 23.20
CA GLU A 444 67.40 2.10 23.78
C GLU A 444 68.63 2.39 22.89
N ILE A 445 69.22 3.60 22.99
CA ILE A 445 70.58 3.86 23.56
C ILE A 445 71.06 5.30 23.24
N ALA A 446 71.27 6.04 24.35
CA ALA A 446 72.29 7.06 24.69
C ALA A 446 72.85 8.07 23.66
N THR A 447 72.84 9.37 24.02
CA THR A 447 74.04 10.08 24.55
C THR A 447 73.74 11.52 25.02
N ASN A 448 74.03 11.76 26.31
CA ASN A 448 74.60 12.94 26.99
C ASN A 448 74.28 14.39 26.57
N GLY A 449 73.94 15.21 27.57
CA GLY A 449 74.52 16.57 27.68
C GLY A 449 73.68 17.71 28.29
N ASN A 450 73.56 17.71 29.62
CA ASN A 450 73.67 18.86 30.53
C ASN A 450 72.63 20.00 30.66
N ASP A 451 72.29 20.17 31.95
CA ASP A 451 72.15 21.40 32.76
C ASP A 451 70.77 22.08 32.95
N THR A 452 70.31 21.94 34.20
CA THR A 452 69.16 22.48 34.95
C THR A 452 69.48 23.87 35.56
N PRO A 453 68.72 24.45 36.54
CA PRO A 453 67.29 24.41 36.90
C PRO A 453 66.69 25.80 37.25
N LYS A 454 65.38 25.87 37.52
CA LYS A 454 64.74 26.44 38.76
C LYS A 454 63.21 26.30 38.66
N GLU A 455 62.53 25.47 39.48
CA GLU A 455 62.09 25.71 40.88
C GLU A 455 61.11 26.91 41.00
N ASP A 456 59.94 26.86 41.65
CA ASP A 456 59.25 25.80 42.40
C ASP A 456 57.81 26.27 42.79
N ILE A 457 57.09 25.41 43.51
CA ILE A 457 55.96 25.65 44.44
C ILE A 457 54.51 25.39 43.94
N SER A 458 54.08 24.15 44.19
CA SER A 458 52.73 23.69 44.62
C SER A 458 52.62 23.85 46.17
N PRO A 459 51.53 23.55 46.95
CA PRO A 459 50.36 22.75 46.60
C PRO A 459 49.00 22.99 47.34
N ASN A 460 47.98 22.27 46.84
CA ASN A 460 46.98 21.47 47.57
C ASN A 460 45.72 22.05 48.27
N SER A 461 44.59 21.45 47.87
CA SER A 461 43.71 20.59 48.71
C SER A 461 42.30 21.08 49.12
N ASN A 462 41.31 20.34 48.60
CA ASN A 462 40.14 19.73 49.26
C ASN A 462 38.89 20.53 49.68
N ASN A 463 37.78 20.01 49.13
CA ASN A 463 36.51 19.60 49.77
C ASN A 463 35.30 20.56 49.87
N ASN A 464 34.25 20.08 49.18
CA ASN A 464 32.86 19.88 49.62
C ASN A 464 31.85 21.03 49.78
N ASP A 465 30.74 20.81 49.05
CA ASP A 465 29.34 20.82 49.48
C ASP A 465 28.48 22.10 49.49
N TYR A 466 27.38 21.98 48.73
CA TYR A 466 25.99 22.34 49.03
C TYR A 466 25.67 23.77 49.56
N PHE A 467 24.92 24.56 48.78
CA PHE A 467 23.47 24.79 49.00
C PHE A 467 22.93 25.93 48.12
N SER A 468 21.67 25.75 47.73
CA SER A 468 20.82 26.54 46.85
C SER A 468 20.48 27.96 47.36
N THR A 469 20.10 28.85 46.45
CA THR A 469 19.08 29.88 46.73
C THR A 469 18.38 30.32 45.43
N GLN A 470 17.07 30.00 45.33
CA GLN A 470 16.05 30.83 44.67
C GLN A 470 15.99 32.16 45.46
N SER A 471 15.60 33.33 44.96
CA SER A 471 14.60 33.73 43.97
C SER A 471 14.79 35.23 43.73
N GLU A 472 14.41 35.75 42.56
CA GLU A 472 13.53 36.93 42.54
C GLU A 472 12.92 37.12 41.15
N ASN A 473 11.68 37.60 41.19
CA ASN A 473 10.65 37.52 40.17
C ASN A 473 10.23 38.97 39.91
N GLU A 474 10.38 39.49 38.69
CA GLU A 474 9.65 40.67 38.25
C GLU A 474 9.00 40.39 36.90
N GLY A 475 7.67 40.47 36.89
CA GLY A 475 6.86 40.40 35.69
C GLY A 475 6.46 41.78 35.21
N TYR A 476 6.32 41.93 33.89
CA TYR A 476 5.36 42.86 33.29
C TYR A 476 4.76 42.25 32.01
N SER A 477 3.50 42.58 31.78
CA SER A 477 2.51 41.86 30.97
C SER A 477 2.24 42.48 29.58
N SER A 478 1.69 41.62 28.68
CA SER A 478 0.83 41.88 27.50
C SER A 478 1.51 42.34 26.18
N GLU A 479 1.17 41.88 24.97
CA GLU A 479 -0.10 41.35 24.41
C GLU A 479 0.09 40.27 23.28
N THR A 480 -0.76 39.23 23.33
CA THR A 480 -1.54 38.48 22.32
C THR A 480 -1.19 38.40 20.80
N GLU A 481 -0.78 37.18 20.38
CA GLU A 481 -1.13 36.33 19.19
C GLU A 481 -0.79 36.68 17.71
N PRO A 482 -0.75 35.70 16.75
CA PRO A 482 -0.81 34.22 16.86
C PRO A 482 0.28 33.40 16.12
N GLU A 483 0.47 32.18 16.60
CA GLU A 483 0.81 30.93 15.89
C GLU A 483 1.88 30.95 14.77
N SER A 484 3.15 30.82 15.16
CA SER A 484 4.13 30.15 14.31
C SER A 484 3.88 28.64 14.38
N ASN A 485 3.39 28.05 13.29
CA ASN A 485 3.45 26.61 13.07
C ASN A 485 4.90 26.15 13.23
N GLY A 486 5.20 25.60 14.41
CA GLY A 486 6.40 24.84 14.65
C GLY A 486 6.41 23.68 13.68
N PHE A 487 7.36 23.71 12.74
CA PHE A 487 7.84 22.48 12.14
C PHE A 487 8.57 21.75 13.27
N GLU A 488 7.82 20.97 14.04
CA GLU A 488 8.38 19.86 14.78
C GLU A 488 9.10 18.98 13.77
N ASN A 489 10.42 18.89 13.90
CA ASN A 489 11.19 17.86 13.24
C ASN A 489 10.83 16.54 13.92
N GLU A 490 9.68 15.98 13.56
CA GLU A 490 9.46 14.55 13.77
C GLU A 490 10.50 13.82 12.93
N THR A 491 11.45 13.19 13.62
CA THR A 491 12.28 12.14 13.07
C THR A 491 11.37 10.96 12.73
N ASP A 492 10.69 11.06 11.59
CA ASP A 492 10.12 9.90 10.90
C ASP A 492 11.30 9.10 10.31
N ASP A 493 12.12 8.50 11.16
CA ASP A 493 12.94 7.37 10.73
C ASP A 493 11.95 6.21 10.54
N ASP A 494 11.64 5.89 9.28
CA ASP A 494 11.03 4.60 8.96
C ASP A 494 11.93 3.54 9.61
N SER A 495 11.37 2.75 10.53
CA SER A 495 12.11 1.73 11.32
C SER A 495 12.91 0.76 10.45
N ASN A 496 12.53 0.67 9.17
CA ASN A 496 13.13 -0.20 8.16
C ASN A 496 14.23 0.46 7.31
N GLY A 497 14.55 1.74 7.55
CA GLY A 497 15.58 2.47 6.83
C GLY A 497 15.27 2.61 5.33
N PHE A 498 14.02 2.84 4.94
CA PHE A 498 13.63 3.23 3.58
C PHE A 498 13.35 4.74 3.50
N VAL A 499 13.76 5.39 2.40
CA VAL A 499 13.47 6.80 2.14
C VAL A 499 12.06 6.90 1.56
N THR A 500 11.13 7.51 2.31
CA THR A 500 9.77 7.75 1.84
C THR A 500 9.68 9.07 1.08
N GLU A 501 8.64 9.21 0.24
CA GLU A 501 8.38 10.46 -0.50
C GLU A 501 8.07 11.63 0.45
N GLU A 502 7.56 11.33 1.63
CA GLU A 502 7.16 12.29 2.65
C GLU A 502 8.38 12.95 3.32
N MET A 503 9.47 12.21 3.49
CA MET A 503 10.76 12.71 4.01
C MET A 503 11.40 13.80 3.13
N ILE A 504 11.00 13.91 1.86
CA ILE A 504 11.63 14.81 0.88
C ILE A 504 10.84 16.12 0.74
N GLY A 505 9.60 16.16 1.25
CA GLY A 505 8.70 17.30 1.14
C GLY A 505 8.01 17.38 -0.23
N LYS A 506 6.82 17.98 -0.28
CA LYS A 506 6.07 18.18 -1.54
C LYS A 506 6.46 19.53 -2.15
N ILE A 507 6.99 19.53 -3.37
CA ILE A 507 7.05 20.77 -4.17
C ILE A 507 5.60 21.18 -4.46
N ARG A 508 5.16 22.31 -3.90
CA ARG A 508 3.93 22.95 -4.37
C ARG A 508 4.23 23.58 -5.72
N ARG A 509 3.86 22.89 -6.80
CA ARG A 509 3.85 23.55 -8.11
C ARG A 509 2.91 24.75 -8.05
N LYS A 510 3.44 25.94 -8.28
CA LYS A 510 2.58 27.10 -8.58
C LYS A 510 1.89 26.78 -9.89
N ALA A 511 0.57 26.56 -9.85
CA ALA A 511 -0.25 26.33 -11.05
C ALA A 511 0.05 27.41 -12.09
N THR A 512 0.27 27.01 -13.34
CA THR A 512 0.60 27.95 -14.42
C THR A 512 -0.55 28.95 -14.59
N ARG A 513 -0.27 30.13 -15.18
CA ARG A 513 -1.32 31.13 -15.47
C ARG A 513 -2.44 30.50 -16.32
N GLU A 514 -2.09 29.59 -17.22
CA GLU A 514 -3.03 28.83 -18.05
C GLU A 514 -3.87 27.83 -17.25
N GLU A 515 -3.28 27.09 -16.31
CA GLU A 515 -4.03 26.19 -15.40
C GLU A 515 -4.99 26.97 -14.51
N LYS A 516 -4.58 28.14 -13.99
CA LYS A 516 -5.45 29.00 -13.18
C LYS A 516 -6.62 29.53 -14.02
N ILE A 517 -6.38 29.91 -15.27
CA ILE A 517 -7.43 30.35 -16.21
C ILE A 517 -8.35 29.18 -16.58
N ALA A 518 -7.82 27.98 -16.81
CA ALA A 518 -8.60 26.78 -17.11
C ALA A 518 -9.49 26.38 -15.94
N LYS A 519 -8.96 26.41 -14.70
CA LYS A 519 -9.70 26.11 -13.48
C LYS A 519 -10.80 27.15 -13.21
N ALA A 520 -10.51 28.43 -13.39
CA ALA A 520 -11.50 29.50 -13.29
C ALA A 520 -12.60 29.41 -14.38
N LYS A 521 -12.25 28.98 -15.60
CA LYS A 521 -13.23 28.71 -16.67
C LYS A 521 -14.09 27.48 -16.36
N ALA A 522 -13.52 26.42 -15.78
CA ALA A 522 -14.24 25.22 -15.37
C ALA A 522 -15.22 25.52 -14.23
N GLU A 523 -14.80 26.26 -13.20
CA GLU A 523 -15.69 26.70 -12.10
C GLU A 523 -16.81 27.61 -12.60
N LYS A 524 -16.54 28.52 -13.56
CA LYS A 524 -17.60 29.33 -14.20
C LYS A 524 -18.59 28.48 -14.99
N ARG A 525 -18.15 27.39 -15.63
CA ARG A 525 -19.04 26.46 -16.36
C ARG A 525 -19.91 25.67 -15.40
N GLU A 526 -19.34 25.10 -14.33
CA GLU A 526 -20.11 24.41 -13.29
C GLU A 526 -21.13 25.34 -12.61
N LYS A 527 -20.77 26.60 -12.36
CA LYS A 527 -21.68 27.57 -11.76
C LYS A 527 -22.84 27.92 -12.70
N LYS A 528 -22.58 28.06 -14.00
CA LYS A 528 -23.63 28.25 -15.03
C LYS A 528 -24.54 27.03 -15.17
N GLU A 529 -24.00 25.81 -15.11
CA GLU A 529 -24.81 24.57 -15.15
C GLU A 529 -25.70 24.42 -13.90
N ARG A 530 -25.22 24.86 -12.73
CA ARG A 530 -26.01 24.90 -11.48
C ARG A 530 -27.10 25.98 -11.49
N GLU A 531 -26.90 27.08 -12.21
CA GLU A 531 -27.88 28.16 -12.34
C GLU A 531 -28.96 27.86 -13.40
N HIS A 532 -28.68 27.03 -14.41
CA HIS A 532 -29.64 26.66 -15.46
C HIS A 532 -30.56 25.47 -15.14
N THR A 533 -30.35 24.75 -14.03
CA THR A 533 -31.18 23.60 -13.64
C THR A 533 -32.42 23.98 -12.80
N GLY A 534 -32.70 25.27 -12.62
CA GLY A 534 -33.85 25.77 -11.86
C GLY A 534 -34.88 26.50 -12.71
N THR A 535 -35.54 25.85 -13.68
CA THR A 535 -36.71 26.46 -14.33
C THR A 535 -37.81 26.74 -13.30
N ASN A 536 -38.23 28.01 -13.19
CA ASN A 536 -39.26 28.53 -12.27
C ASN A 536 -40.60 27.74 -12.24
N LYS A 537 -40.85 26.84 -13.20
CA LYS A 537 -42.02 25.96 -13.25
C LYS A 537 -42.03 24.85 -12.18
N GLU A 538 -40.87 24.37 -11.71
CA GLU A 538 -40.84 23.30 -10.69
C GLU A 538 -41.07 23.81 -9.26
N LYS A 539 -40.61 25.03 -8.95
CA LYS A 539 -40.83 25.66 -7.63
C LYS A 539 -42.31 26.03 -7.38
N GLN A 540 -43.09 26.32 -8.42
CA GLN A 540 -44.54 26.58 -8.28
C GLN A 540 -45.38 25.30 -8.09
N LYS A 541 -44.91 24.13 -8.56
CA LYS A 541 -45.63 22.85 -8.36
C LYS A 541 -45.45 22.32 -6.93
N THR A 542 -44.28 22.51 -6.32
CA THR A 542 -43.99 22.01 -4.97
C THR A 542 -44.69 22.82 -3.86
N THR A 543 -44.86 24.13 -4.05
CA THR A 543 -45.61 24.99 -3.11
C THR A 543 -47.11 24.72 -3.16
N ASN A 544 -47.69 24.47 -4.33
CA ASN A 544 -49.12 24.15 -4.45
C ASN A 544 -49.48 22.75 -3.91
N TYR A 545 -48.55 21.79 -3.92
CA TYR A 545 -48.79 20.45 -3.38
C TYR A 545 -48.75 20.39 -1.85
N THR A 546 -47.96 21.27 -1.21
CA THR A 546 -47.84 21.33 0.25
C THR A 546 -49.02 22.04 0.91
N VAL A 547 -49.63 23.05 0.26
CA VAL A 547 -50.80 23.77 0.81
C VAL A 547 -52.10 22.94 0.76
N ARG A 548 -52.23 21.98 -0.16
CA ARG A 548 -53.43 21.11 -0.24
C ARG A 548 -53.46 19.97 0.80
N LYS A 549 -52.31 19.52 1.32
CA LYS A 549 -52.26 18.43 2.32
C LYS A 549 -52.54 18.87 3.75
N THR A 550 -52.35 20.15 4.10
CA THR A 550 -52.56 20.65 5.46
C THR A 550 -54.01 21.01 5.79
N LYS A 551 -54.92 21.09 4.80
CA LYS A 551 -56.35 21.38 5.02
C LYS A 551 -57.26 20.16 5.21
N ARG A 552 -56.75 18.91 5.14
CA ARG A 552 -57.55 17.69 5.32
C ARG A 552 -56.96 16.75 6.38
N MET A 553 -56.94 17.19 7.63
CA MET A 553 -56.99 16.30 8.80
C MET A 553 -57.69 17.02 9.96
N ILE A 554 -59.03 16.98 9.95
CA ILE A 554 -59.85 17.24 11.14
C ILE A 554 -60.16 15.85 11.72
N ILE A 555 -59.57 15.54 12.88
CA ILE A 555 -59.83 14.31 13.65
C ILE A 555 -60.91 14.63 14.70
N PRO A 556 -61.97 13.81 14.85
CA PRO A 556 -63.09 14.09 15.75
C PRO A 556 -62.76 13.80 17.22
N LYS A 557 -63.16 14.72 18.12
CA LYS A 557 -63.04 14.57 19.58
C LYS A 557 -64.02 13.52 20.12
N LYS A 558 -63.50 12.43 20.72
CA LYS A 558 -64.26 11.52 21.59
C LYS A 558 -64.56 12.23 22.93
N LYS A 559 -65.84 12.41 23.23
CA LYS A 559 -66.35 12.79 24.56
C LYS A 559 -66.44 11.53 25.44
N SER A 560 -65.83 11.57 26.62
CA SER A 560 -66.06 10.62 27.72
C SER A 560 -67.41 10.95 28.39
N LYS A 561 -68.34 10.00 28.45
CA LYS A 561 -69.48 10.04 29.37
C LYS A 561 -69.11 9.29 30.65
N LYS A 562 -69.34 9.95 31.78
CA LYS A 562 -69.48 9.35 33.12
C LYS A 562 -70.90 8.76 33.24
N LYS A 563 -70.98 7.77 34.14
CA LYS A 563 -72.09 6.90 34.55
C LYS A 563 -72.31 5.69 33.66
#